data_AF-A0A804N4K3-F1
#
_entry.id   AF-A0A804N4K3-F1
#
_cell.length_a   1.000
_cell.length_b   1.000
_cell.length_c   1.000
_cell.angle_alpha   90.00
_cell.angle_beta   90.00
_cell.angle_gamma   90.00
#
_symmetry.space_group_name_H-M   'P 1'
#
loop_
_entity.id
_entity.type
_entity.pdbx_description
1 polymer ?
#
loop_
_entity_poly.entity_id
_entity_poly.type
_entity_poly.pdbx_seq_one_letter_code
_entity_poly.pdbx_strand_id
1 'polypeptide(L)'
;MYLSLPLPSTTMRTMTITVFSTDGTSGPSPYTISVPKSGDTRTLINALSSACSLRDDERLLVAEVYNNSLIRYLDEPSEVISLIRDGDRLVAYRLPKDNEDAPIVVFRNQRMESSLSSFGRKSWKTFGTPLVSSLPDTVTGSNIYNLFLKVMTPFRVSRGDAAVADQTLGESSLVDETEDINMSSDASEHTSINNNSVEDETGTEDVMQFFLTNERIPDQRMKIEMDLSITVNDPHKRLHVAVCWEDSGLDQYNFSSLNSLPEVYKAVLFSRRPQDTCSLYACLEAFIKEEPLGPEDMWYCPGCKEHRQASKKLDLWRLPEILIIHLKRFSYSRYTKNKLETFVDFPIHDLDLSKYIGHRCQDVPHNYRLYATSNHYGSLGGGHYTAYVYHEGKKGWYDFDDRHVGPITEDSIKTSAAYVLFYRRIQEDSLDTVTDIDSDIPT
;
A
#
# COMPACT_ATOMS: atom_id res chain seq x y z
N MET A 1 39.27 -9.02 -4.08
CA MET A 1 38.03 -9.45 -4.78
C MET A 1 36.88 -8.68 -4.17
N TYR A 2 35.93 -8.27 -5.00
CA TYR A 2 34.76 -7.50 -4.59
C TYR A 2 33.50 -8.28 -4.96
N LEU A 3 32.66 -8.56 -3.97
CA LEU A 3 31.36 -9.22 -4.15
C LEU A 3 30.26 -8.21 -3.89
N SER A 4 29.33 -8.06 -4.83
CA SER A 4 28.15 -7.22 -4.65
C SER A 4 26.92 -8.12 -4.51
N LEU A 5 26.58 -8.46 -3.27
CA LEU A 5 25.55 -9.46 -2.99
C LEU A 5 24.15 -8.83 -3.00
N PRO A 6 23.18 -9.44 -3.71
CA PRO A 6 21.79 -9.06 -3.57
C PRO A 6 21.30 -9.43 -2.16
N LEU A 7 20.49 -8.56 -1.56
CA LEU A 7 19.72 -8.97 -0.41
C LEU A 7 18.49 -9.72 -0.93
N PRO A 8 18.10 -10.85 -0.31
CA PRO A 8 16.82 -11.47 -0.58
C PRO A 8 15.72 -10.43 -0.36
N SER A 9 15.21 -9.83 -1.45
CA SER A 9 14.07 -8.94 -1.38
C SER A 9 12.92 -9.77 -0.84
N THR A 10 12.14 -9.22 0.11
CA THR A 10 10.78 -9.72 0.30
C THR A 10 10.14 -9.68 -1.09
N THR A 11 9.91 -10.85 -1.67
CA THR A 11 9.29 -10.98 -3.00
C THR A 11 7.84 -10.53 -2.93
N MET A 12 7.34 -10.22 -1.74
CA MET A 12 5.98 -9.83 -1.42
C MET A 12 5.86 -8.32 -1.18
N ARG A 13 4.67 -7.79 -1.47
CA ARG A 13 4.20 -6.43 -1.23
C ARG A 13 2.90 -6.52 -0.45
N THR A 14 2.78 -5.70 0.59
CA THR A 14 1.53 -5.56 1.34
C THR A 14 0.65 -4.50 0.68
N MET A 15 -0.64 -4.78 0.52
CA MET A 15 -1.63 -3.89 -0.09
C MET A 15 -2.91 -3.89 0.73
N THR A 16 -3.49 -2.71 0.95
CA THR A 16 -4.78 -2.51 1.61
C THR A 16 -5.84 -2.16 0.58
N ILE A 17 -6.94 -2.92 0.56
CA ILE A 17 -8.06 -2.73 -0.38
C ILE A 17 -9.35 -2.70 0.43
N THR A 18 -10.24 -1.75 0.12
CA THR A 18 -11.56 -1.69 0.78
C THR A 18 -12.58 -2.49 0.00
N VAL A 19 -13.19 -3.49 0.63
CA VAL A 19 -14.19 -4.36 0.01
C VAL A 19 -15.59 -3.87 0.36
N PHE A 20 -16.44 -3.73 -0.65
CA PHE A 20 -17.84 -3.32 -0.56
C PHE A 20 -18.76 -4.50 -0.82
N SER A 21 -19.78 -4.64 0.03
CA SER A 21 -20.89 -5.58 -0.21
C SER A 21 -21.97 -4.90 -1.04
N THR A 22 -22.43 -5.55 -2.12
CA THR A 22 -23.48 -4.99 -3.00
C THR A 22 -24.88 -5.49 -2.64
N ASP A 23 -24.97 -6.43 -1.70
CA ASP A 23 -26.22 -6.97 -1.18
C ASP A 23 -26.85 -6.11 -0.07
N GLY A 24 -26.16 -5.08 0.41
CA GLY A 24 -26.63 -4.19 1.48
C GLY A 24 -26.52 -4.77 2.89
N THR A 25 -25.90 -5.94 3.08
CA THR A 25 -25.82 -6.60 4.40
C THR A 25 -24.72 -6.04 5.30
N SER A 26 -23.67 -5.49 4.71
CA SER A 26 -22.49 -4.99 5.43
C SER A 26 -21.89 -3.76 4.77
N GLY A 27 -21.31 -2.89 5.59
CA GLY A 27 -20.58 -1.71 5.13
C GLY A 27 -19.18 -2.04 4.59
N PRO A 28 -18.49 -1.04 4.03
CA PRO A 28 -17.15 -1.21 3.48
C PRO A 28 -16.15 -1.64 4.56
N SER A 29 -15.34 -2.64 4.23
CA SER A 29 -14.36 -3.23 5.15
C SER A 29 -12.96 -3.26 4.53
N PRO A 30 -11.93 -2.73 5.20
CA PRO A 30 -10.56 -2.78 4.68
C PRO A 30 -9.92 -4.15 4.93
N TYR A 31 -9.25 -4.68 3.90
CA TYR A 31 -8.47 -5.92 3.96
C TYR A 31 -7.02 -5.64 3.57
N THR A 32 -6.09 -6.13 4.39
CA THR A 32 -4.64 -6.05 4.11
C THR A 32 -4.14 -7.41 3.65
N ILE A 33 -3.59 -7.48 2.44
CA ILE A 33 -3.08 -8.71 1.82
C ILE A 33 -1.59 -8.58 1.49
N SER A 34 -0.92 -9.72 1.37
CA SER A 34 0.49 -9.80 0.97
C SER A 34 0.59 -10.58 -0.34
N VAL A 35 1.10 -9.96 -1.39
CA VAL A 35 1.14 -10.50 -2.77
C VAL A 35 2.52 -10.35 -3.38
N PRO A 36 2.98 -11.25 -4.26
CA PRO A 36 4.28 -11.09 -4.90
C PRO A 36 4.41 -9.77 -5.67
N LYS A 37 5.53 -9.05 -5.55
CA LYS A 37 5.85 -7.81 -6.29
C LYS A 37 5.84 -8.01 -7.80
N SER A 38 6.19 -9.21 -8.26
CA SER A 38 6.11 -9.63 -9.66
C SER A 38 4.76 -10.28 -10.02
N GLY A 39 3.78 -10.21 -9.11
CA GLY A 39 2.46 -10.80 -9.29
C GLY A 39 1.63 -10.07 -10.34
N ASP A 40 0.52 -10.70 -10.68
CA ASP A 40 -0.48 -10.19 -11.60
C ASP A 40 -1.80 -9.90 -10.87
N THR A 41 -2.74 -9.27 -11.56
CA THR A 41 -4.09 -8.99 -11.06
C THR A 41 -4.80 -10.25 -10.57
N ARG A 42 -4.60 -11.39 -11.25
CA ARG A 42 -5.13 -12.68 -10.79
C ARG A 42 -4.65 -13.04 -9.39
N THR A 43 -3.35 -12.91 -9.12
CA THR A 43 -2.75 -13.20 -7.83
C THR A 43 -3.29 -12.26 -6.75
N LEU A 44 -3.48 -10.98 -7.08
CA LEU A 44 -4.11 -9.99 -6.21
C LEU A 44 -5.54 -10.37 -5.84
N ILE A 45 -6.38 -10.68 -6.83
CA ILE A 45 -7.78 -11.05 -6.63
C ILE A 45 -7.87 -12.33 -5.80
N ASN A 46 -7.06 -13.36 -6.09
CA ASN A 46 -7.08 -14.62 -5.34
C ASN A 46 -6.72 -14.43 -3.85
N ALA A 47 -5.71 -13.60 -3.57
CA ALA A 47 -5.31 -13.27 -2.21
C ALA A 47 -6.42 -12.49 -1.48
N LEU A 48 -7.06 -11.54 -2.17
CA LEU A 48 -8.17 -10.75 -1.62
C LEU A 48 -9.42 -11.62 -1.37
N SER A 49 -9.77 -12.50 -2.31
CA SER A 49 -10.87 -13.45 -2.18
C SER A 49 -10.70 -14.34 -0.96
N SER A 50 -9.48 -14.85 -0.75
CA SER A 50 -9.14 -15.64 0.44
C SER A 50 -9.24 -14.82 1.72
N ALA A 51 -8.71 -13.60 1.73
CA ALA A 51 -8.69 -12.74 2.91
C ALA A 51 -10.08 -12.29 3.35
N CYS A 52 -10.99 -12.05 2.40
CA CYS A 52 -12.35 -11.64 2.71
C CYS A 52 -13.34 -12.81 2.80
N SER A 53 -12.89 -14.06 2.64
CA SER A 53 -13.78 -15.24 2.61
C SER A 53 -14.89 -15.10 1.56
N LEU A 54 -14.50 -14.77 0.32
CA LEU A 54 -15.41 -14.67 -0.81
C LEU A 54 -16.11 -16.01 -1.05
N ARG A 55 -17.43 -15.99 -1.28
CA ARG A 55 -18.21 -17.19 -1.55
C ARG A 55 -18.03 -17.67 -3.00
N ASP A 56 -18.32 -18.95 -3.25
CA ASP A 56 -18.19 -19.55 -4.59
C ASP A 56 -19.16 -18.95 -5.64
N ASP A 57 -20.29 -18.40 -5.17
CA ASP A 57 -21.30 -17.70 -5.96
C ASP A 57 -21.00 -16.20 -6.14
N GLU A 58 -19.84 -15.73 -5.69
CA GLU A 58 -19.42 -14.32 -5.76
C GLU A 58 -18.14 -14.13 -6.58
N ARG A 59 -17.96 -12.91 -7.11
CA ARG A 59 -16.74 -12.44 -7.76
C ARG A 59 -16.39 -11.04 -7.25
N LEU A 60 -15.13 -10.65 -7.42
CA LEU A 60 -14.64 -9.31 -7.05
C LEU A 60 -14.40 -8.47 -8.30
N LEU A 61 -14.99 -7.28 -8.35
CA LEU A 61 -14.62 -6.22 -9.28
C LEU A 61 -13.66 -5.25 -8.57
N VAL A 62 -12.39 -5.22 -8.95
CA VAL A 62 -11.37 -4.37 -8.32
C VAL A 62 -11.10 -3.14 -9.18
N ALA A 63 -11.07 -1.96 -8.57
CA ALA A 63 -10.84 -0.70 -9.26
C ALA A 63 -10.02 0.31 -8.43
N GLU A 64 -9.30 1.18 -9.13
CA GLU A 64 -8.65 2.37 -8.57
C GLU A 64 -9.63 3.53 -8.47
N VAL A 65 -9.60 4.20 -7.33
CA VAL A 65 -10.42 5.37 -7.02
C VAL A 65 -9.55 6.61 -6.98
N TYR A 66 -9.92 7.61 -7.77
CA TYR A 66 -9.33 8.94 -7.72
C TYR A 66 -10.41 10.00 -7.84
N ASN A 67 -10.34 11.03 -7.00
CA ASN A 67 -11.29 12.14 -6.99
C ASN A 67 -12.77 11.69 -7.05
N ASN A 68 -13.15 10.77 -6.16
CA ASN A 68 -14.51 10.21 -6.05
C ASN A 68 -15.02 9.53 -7.33
N SER A 69 -14.10 9.01 -8.16
CA SER A 69 -14.41 8.33 -9.42
C SER A 69 -13.58 7.06 -9.57
N LEU A 70 -14.17 6.02 -10.16
CA LEU A 70 -13.44 4.84 -10.60
C LEU A 70 -12.70 5.20 -11.90
N ILE A 71 -11.37 5.20 -11.85
CA ILE A 71 -10.54 5.65 -12.99
C ILE A 71 -9.89 4.49 -13.76
N ARG A 72 -9.73 3.34 -13.11
CA ARG A 72 -9.07 2.18 -13.70
C ARG A 72 -9.62 0.91 -13.09
N TYR A 73 -10.05 -0.01 -13.94
CA TYR A 73 -10.54 -1.32 -13.53
C TYR A 73 -9.45 -2.36 -13.76
N LEU A 74 -9.21 -3.21 -12.78
CA LEU A 74 -8.24 -4.30 -12.87
C LEU A 74 -8.91 -5.53 -13.51
N ASP A 75 -9.40 -5.37 -14.74
CA ASP A 75 -10.14 -6.42 -15.44
C ASP A 75 -9.21 -7.46 -16.08
N GLU A 76 -8.02 -7.04 -16.51
CA GLU A 76 -7.05 -7.90 -17.20
C GLU A 76 -6.27 -8.76 -16.19
N PRO A 77 -6.49 -10.10 -16.14
CA PRO A 77 -5.90 -10.94 -15.11
C PRO A 77 -4.37 -11.01 -15.16
N SER A 78 -3.80 -10.76 -16.34
CA SER A 78 -2.36 -10.80 -16.62
C SER A 78 -1.64 -9.47 -16.34
N GLU A 79 -2.37 -8.41 -16.00
CA GLU A 79 -1.78 -7.11 -15.73
C GLU A 79 -0.87 -7.15 -14.49
N VAL A 80 0.33 -6.58 -14.61
CA VAL A 80 1.31 -6.55 -13.53
C VAL A 80 0.93 -5.55 -12.45
N ILE A 81 0.89 -6.00 -11.19
CA ILE A 81 0.48 -5.16 -10.06
C ILE A 81 1.54 -4.15 -9.61
N SER A 82 2.71 -4.16 -10.25
CA SER A 82 3.78 -3.18 -10.03
C SER A 82 3.41 -1.77 -10.49
N LEU A 83 2.36 -1.63 -11.31
CA LEU A 83 1.84 -0.33 -11.77
C LEU A 83 1.00 0.40 -10.72
N ILE A 84 0.43 -0.34 -9.75
CA ILE A 84 -0.37 0.22 -8.66
C ILE A 84 0.60 0.91 -7.68
N ARG A 85 0.40 2.19 -7.36
CA ARG A 85 1.27 2.96 -6.46
C ARG A 85 0.83 2.80 -5.01
N ASP A 86 1.76 3.02 -4.08
CA ASP A 86 1.48 2.92 -2.64
C ASP A 86 0.43 3.95 -2.18
N GLY A 87 0.42 5.15 -2.77
CA GLY A 87 -0.54 6.20 -2.47
C GLY A 87 -1.87 6.09 -3.22
N ASP A 88 -2.04 5.11 -4.10
CA ASP A 88 -3.32 4.89 -4.79
C ASP A 88 -4.35 4.36 -3.80
N ARG A 89 -5.63 4.42 -4.19
CA ARG A 89 -6.75 3.91 -3.39
C ARG A 89 -7.46 2.84 -4.18
N LEU A 90 -7.53 1.64 -3.62
CA LEU A 90 -8.19 0.50 -4.25
C LEU A 90 -9.48 0.13 -3.52
N VAL A 91 -10.47 -0.21 -4.33
CA VAL A 91 -11.74 -0.76 -3.87
C VAL A 91 -12.06 -2.05 -4.60
N ALA A 92 -12.78 -2.94 -3.94
CA ALA A 92 -13.30 -4.16 -4.55
C ALA A 92 -14.79 -4.30 -4.24
N TYR A 93 -15.61 -4.64 -5.23
CA TYR A 93 -17.05 -4.86 -5.05
C TYR A 93 -17.38 -6.34 -5.17
N ARG A 94 -18.10 -6.89 -4.18
CA ARG A 94 -18.63 -8.26 -4.24
C ARG A 94 -19.84 -8.31 -5.17
N LEU A 95 -19.76 -9.06 -6.24
CA LEU A 95 -20.83 -9.20 -7.24
C LEU A 95 -21.21 -10.67 -7.40
N PRO A 96 -22.47 -11.01 -7.73
CA PRO A 96 -22.85 -12.37 -8.06
C PRO A 96 -22.08 -12.92 -9.26
N LYS A 97 -21.77 -14.23 -9.24
CA LYS A 97 -21.07 -14.92 -10.33
C LYS A 97 -22.01 -15.48 -11.41
N ASP A 98 -23.31 -15.60 -11.10
CA ASP A 98 -24.33 -16.23 -11.95
C ASP A 98 -24.33 -15.74 -13.41
N ASN A 99 -23.95 -14.47 -13.62
CA ASN A 99 -23.70 -13.92 -14.94
C ASN A 99 -22.46 -13.01 -14.91
N GLU A 100 -21.28 -13.59 -15.21
CA GLU A 100 -20.00 -12.85 -15.33
C GLU A 100 -20.08 -11.70 -16.35
N ASP A 101 -20.98 -11.82 -17.31
CA ASP A 101 -21.21 -10.88 -18.40
C ASP A 101 -22.35 -9.89 -18.15
N ALA A 102 -23.00 -9.94 -16.98
CA ALA A 102 -24.09 -9.03 -16.64
C ALA A 102 -23.58 -7.58 -16.56
N PRO A 103 -24.35 -6.62 -17.10
CA PRO A 103 -24.03 -5.22 -16.94
C PRO A 103 -24.00 -4.81 -15.47
N ILE A 104 -23.24 -3.77 -15.17
CA ILE A 104 -23.16 -3.19 -13.83
C ILE A 104 -23.60 -1.74 -13.85
N VAL A 105 -24.11 -1.25 -12.72
CA VAL A 105 -24.38 0.17 -12.50
C VAL A 105 -23.36 0.74 -11.53
N VAL A 106 -22.82 1.92 -11.85
CA VAL A 106 -21.90 2.69 -11.02
C VAL A 106 -22.60 3.97 -10.58
N PHE A 107 -22.88 4.07 -9.29
CA PHE A 107 -23.51 5.21 -8.65
C PHE A 107 -22.46 6.21 -8.18
N ARG A 108 -22.60 7.47 -8.60
CA ARG A 108 -21.76 8.59 -8.15
C ARG A 108 -22.63 9.58 -7.40
N ASN A 109 -22.40 9.72 -6.10
CA ASN A 109 -23.11 10.68 -5.26
C ASN A 109 -22.66 12.10 -5.58
N GLN A 110 -23.62 13.01 -5.75
CA GLN A 110 -23.40 14.42 -6.04
C GLN A 110 -24.25 15.31 -5.15
N ARG A 111 -23.67 16.42 -4.70
CA ARG A 111 -24.38 17.48 -3.99
C ARG A 111 -24.07 18.84 -4.60
N MET A 112 -24.95 19.80 -4.40
CA MET A 112 -24.75 21.16 -4.86
C MET A 112 -23.85 21.90 -3.89
N GLU A 113 -22.73 22.44 -4.36
CA GLU A 113 -21.84 23.28 -3.54
C GLU A 113 -21.72 24.69 -4.15
N SER A 114 -21.73 25.71 -3.28
CA SER A 114 -21.37 27.08 -3.64
C SER A 114 -19.86 27.24 -3.58
N SER A 115 -19.22 27.57 -4.71
CA SER A 115 -17.79 27.87 -4.74
C SER A 115 -17.49 29.16 -3.96
N LEU A 116 -16.44 29.14 -3.13
CA LEU A 116 -15.89 30.31 -2.41
C LEU A 116 -15.25 31.38 -3.34
N SER A 117 -15.21 31.13 -4.66
CA SER A 117 -14.76 32.14 -5.62
C SER A 117 -15.80 33.27 -5.79
N SER A 118 -15.32 34.48 -6.02
CA SER A 118 -16.03 35.77 -6.00
C SER A 118 -17.25 35.94 -6.94
N PHE A 119 -17.75 34.87 -7.57
CA PHE A 119 -18.90 34.86 -8.47
C PHE A 119 -20.03 33.91 -8.07
N GLY A 120 -19.96 33.22 -6.92
CA GLY A 120 -21.11 32.48 -6.35
C GLY A 120 -21.73 31.41 -7.25
N ARG A 121 -20.98 30.84 -8.20
CA ARG A 121 -21.49 29.84 -9.14
C ARG A 121 -21.71 28.52 -8.41
N LYS A 122 -22.97 28.07 -8.32
CA LYS A 122 -23.33 26.75 -7.81
C LYS A 122 -22.87 25.68 -8.79
N SER A 123 -22.21 24.63 -8.30
CA SER A 123 -21.76 23.50 -9.13
C SER A 123 -22.01 22.18 -8.41
N TRP A 124 -22.39 21.15 -9.17
CA TRP A 124 -22.50 19.79 -8.66
C TRP A 124 -21.10 19.22 -8.40
N LYS A 125 -20.87 18.75 -7.17
CA LYS A 125 -19.61 18.11 -6.75
C LYS A 125 -19.85 16.65 -6.38
N THR A 126 -19.00 15.78 -6.88
CA THR A 126 -18.99 14.36 -6.52
C THR A 126 -18.37 14.17 -5.14
N PHE A 127 -18.96 13.30 -4.34
CA PHE A 127 -18.45 12.95 -3.02
C PHE A 127 -18.62 11.46 -2.73
N GLY A 128 -17.85 10.95 -1.79
CA GLY A 128 -17.83 9.53 -1.46
C GLY A 128 -17.24 8.65 -2.56
N THR A 129 -16.87 7.44 -2.15
CA THR A 129 -16.50 6.36 -3.06
C THR A 129 -17.73 5.96 -3.87
N PRO A 130 -17.62 5.79 -5.20
CA PRO A 130 -18.71 5.29 -6.01
C PRO A 130 -19.25 3.94 -5.49
N LEU A 131 -20.54 3.69 -5.65
CA LEU A 131 -21.13 2.39 -5.31
C LEU A 131 -21.42 1.61 -6.59
N VAL A 132 -21.35 0.28 -6.52
CA VAL A 132 -21.56 -0.60 -7.68
C VAL A 132 -22.60 -1.65 -7.35
N SER A 133 -23.43 -2.02 -8.32
CA SER A 133 -24.30 -3.19 -8.24
C SER A 133 -24.42 -3.88 -9.60
N SER A 134 -24.75 -5.17 -9.59
CA SER A 134 -25.13 -5.91 -10.79
C SER A 134 -26.52 -5.47 -11.25
N LEU A 135 -26.70 -5.32 -12.56
CA LEU A 135 -27.97 -4.99 -13.19
C LEU A 135 -28.69 -6.26 -13.66
N PRO A 136 -30.03 -6.33 -13.54
CA PRO A 136 -30.83 -7.37 -14.15
C PRO A 136 -30.90 -7.23 -15.68
N ASP A 137 -31.38 -8.27 -16.37
CA ASP A 137 -31.51 -8.29 -17.83
C ASP A 137 -32.42 -7.17 -18.36
N THR A 138 -33.49 -6.85 -17.62
CA THR A 138 -34.37 -5.72 -17.90
C THR A 138 -34.11 -4.60 -16.90
N VAL A 139 -33.54 -3.49 -17.38
CA VAL A 139 -33.21 -2.34 -16.53
C VAL A 139 -34.31 -1.30 -16.64
N THR A 140 -34.96 -0.99 -15.51
CA THR A 140 -35.89 0.14 -15.38
C THR A 140 -35.38 1.17 -14.36
N GLY A 141 -35.90 2.39 -14.39
CA GLY A 141 -35.58 3.40 -13.38
C GLY A 141 -35.86 2.93 -11.95
N SER A 142 -36.99 2.24 -11.74
CA SER A 142 -37.33 1.62 -10.45
C SER A 142 -36.31 0.56 -10.03
N ASN A 143 -35.76 -0.24 -10.94
CA ASN A 143 -34.69 -1.19 -10.59
C ASN A 143 -33.43 -0.45 -10.14
N ILE A 144 -33.00 0.60 -10.83
CA ILE A 144 -31.83 1.40 -10.47
C ILE A 144 -32.01 2.03 -9.08
N TYR A 145 -33.19 2.59 -8.82
CA TYR A 145 -33.53 3.19 -7.53
C TYR A 145 -33.45 2.16 -6.39
N ASN A 146 -34.09 1.00 -6.56
CA ASN A 146 -34.08 -0.06 -5.56
C ASN A 146 -32.68 -0.63 -5.30
N LEU A 147 -31.88 -0.80 -6.36
CA LEU A 147 -30.48 -1.22 -6.23
C LEU A 147 -29.66 -0.19 -5.45
N PHE A 148 -29.88 1.11 -5.69
CA PHE A 148 -29.22 2.17 -4.95
C PHE A 148 -29.58 2.15 -3.46
N LEU A 149 -30.86 2.05 -3.13
CA LEU A 149 -31.31 1.97 -1.74
C LEU A 149 -30.72 0.73 -1.04
N LYS A 150 -30.64 -0.40 -1.75
CA LYS A 150 -30.03 -1.63 -1.24
C LYS A 150 -28.56 -1.41 -0.88
N VAL A 151 -27.74 -0.88 -1.78
CA VAL A 151 -26.31 -0.62 -1.50
C VAL A 151 -26.10 0.50 -0.47
N MET A 152 -27.06 1.42 -0.32
CA MET A 152 -27.02 2.49 0.68
C MET A 152 -27.48 2.06 2.08
N THR A 153 -28.09 0.88 2.22
CA THR A 153 -28.66 0.37 3.48
C THR A 153 -27.65 0.37 4.65
N PRO A 154 -26.39 -0.07 4.47
CA PRO A 154 -25.38 -0.06 5.55
C PRO A 154 -25.00 1.32 6.07
N PHE A 155 -25.34 2.39 5.34
CA PHE A 155 -24.96 3.76 5.67
C PHE A 155 -26.11 4.53 6.33
N ARG A 156 -27.30 3.95 6.49
CA ARG A 156 -28.44 4.64 7.12
C ARG A 156 -28.16 4.89 8.60
N VAL A 157 -28.40 6.13 9.04
CA VAL A 157 -28.32 6.50 10.45
C VAL A 157 -29.55 5.92 11.15
N SER A 158 -29.34 5.03 12.13
CA SER A 158 -30.45 4.54 12.96
C SER A 158 -31.00 5.70 13.79
N ARG A 159 -32.33 5.84 13.83
CA ARG A 159 -33.03 6.95 14.53
C ARG A 159 -32.82 6.98 16.05
N GLY A 160 -32.00 6.08 16.60
CA GLY A 160 -31.60 6.02 18.02
C GLY A 160 -30.28 6.70 18.38
N ASP A 161 -29.43 7.05 17.41
CA ASP A 161 -28.07 7.57 17.68
C ASP A 161 -27.95 9.10 17.60
N ALA A 162 -29.05 9.81 17.29
CA ALA A 162 -29.08 11.27 17.20
C ALA A 162 -29.07 12.00 18.57
N ALA A 163 -29.08 11.26 19.70
CA ALA A 163 -29.23 11.83 21.04
C ALA A 163 -27.97 11.82 21.93
N VAL A 164 -26.80 11.38 21.43
CA VAL A 164 -25.59 11.26 22.28
C VAL A 164 -24.39 12.08 21.78
N ALA A 165 -24.57 12.92 20.77
CA ALA A 165 -23.49 13.76 20.24
C ALA A 165 -23.55 15.23 20.72
N ASP A 166 -24.02 15.48 21.94
CA ASP A 166 -23.85 16.79 22.58
C ASP A 166 -23.63 16.64 24.09
N GLN A 167 -22.42 16.23 24.47
CA GLN A 167 -21.78 16.56 25.77
C GLN A 167 -20.42 15.85 25.88
N THR A 168 -19.37 16.43 25.31
CA THR A 168 -18.01 16.34 25.87
C THR A 168 -17.09 17.42 25.30
N LEU A 169 -17.34 18.67 25.70
CA LEU A 169 -16.30 19.70 25.77
C LEU A 169 -16.45 20.41 27.12
N GLY A 170 -15.88 19.77 28.15
CA GLY A 170 -15.64 20.42 29.43
C GLY A 170 -14.31 21.14 29.38
N GLU A 171 -14.32 22.42 29.00
CA GLU A 171 -13.24 23.35 29.32
C GLU A 171 -13.69 24.20 30.51
N SER A 172 -13.01 23.99 31.64
CA SER A 172 -13.25 24.70 32.89
C SER A 172 -12.69 26.12 32.80
N SER A 173 -13.54 27.14 32.97
CA SER A 173 -13.10 28.42 33.54
C SER A 173 -14.18 29.08 34.40
N LEU A 174 -13.76 29.24 35.66
CA LEU A 174 -14.16 30.09 36.79
C LEU A 174 -15.10 31.30 36.55
N VAL A 175 -16.14 31.34 37.40
CA VAL A 175 -16.84 32.45 38.10
C VAL A 175 -17.15 33.77 37.36
N ASP A 176 -18.44 34.15 37.31
CA ASP A 176 -18.99 35.18 38.23
C ASP A 176 -20.53 35.13 38.27
N GLU A 177 -21.08 35.44 39.44
CA GLU A 177 -22.51 35.52 39.73
C GLU A 177 -23.11 36.82 39.17
N THR A 178 -24.38 36.79 38.74
CA THR A 178 -25.40 37.78 39.15
C THR A 178 -26.78 37.39 38.63
N GLU A 179 -27.75 37.52 39.53
CA GLU A 179 -29.18 37.36 39.34
C GLU A 179 -29.74 38.42 38.38
N ASP A 180 -30.81 38.10 37.65
CA ASP A 180 -31.99 38.97 37.61
C ASP A 180 -33.21 38.31 36.95
N ILE A 181 -34.35 38.60 37.58
CA ILE A 181 -35.72 38.10 37.34
C ILE A 181 -36.48 39.07 36.42
N ASN A 182 -37.23 38.55 35.44
CA ASN A 182 -38.58 39.00 35.00
C ASN A 182 -38.88 38.35 33.63
N MET A 183 -39.90 37.51 33.43
CA MET A 183 -41.35 37.67 33.60
C MET A 183 -42.00 38.61 32.57
N SER A 184 -42.56 38.05 31.50
CA SER A 184 -43.89 38.41 30.95
C SER A 184 -44.21 37.68 29.63
N SER A 185 -45.32 36.92 29.67
CA SER A 185 -46.43 36.86 28.69
C SER A 185 -46.14 36.93 27.18
N ASP A 186 -46.68 36.07 26.33
CA ASP A 186 -48.11 35.82 26.21
C ASP A 186 -48.39 34.47 25.54
N ALA A 187 -49.42 33.81 26.06
CA ALA A 187 -50.07 32.69 25.43
C ALA A 187 -51.07 33.20 24.39
N SER A 188 -51.07 32.59 23.20
CA SER A 188 -52.28 32.52 22.39
C SER A 188 -52.55 31.06 22.05
N GLU A 189 -53.71 30.64 22.50
CA GLU A 189 -54.34 29.34 22.47
C GLU A 189 -54.31 28.67 21.09
N HIS A 190 -54.21 27.34 21.06
CA HIS A 190 -55.33 26.50 20.63
C HIS A 190 -55.06 25.01 20.95
N THR A 191 -55.85 24.53 21.92
CA THR A 191 -56.58 23.25 21.93
C THR A 191 -55.98 22.03 21.23
N SER A 192 -55.54 21.11 22.09
CA SER A 192 -55.53 19.66 21.92
C SER A 192 -56.83 19.09 21.31
N ILE A 193 -56.73 18.08 20.43
CA ILE A 193 -57.26 16.72 20.66
C ILE A 193 -56.67 15.72 19.66
N ASN A 194 -56.23 14.63 20.29
CA ASN A 194 -55.79 13.32 19.85
C ASN A 194 -56.67 12.58 18.83
N ASN A 195 -55.97 11.80 17.99
CA ASN A 195 -56.09 10.34 17.78
C ASN A 195 -56.49 9.82 16.37
N ASN A 196 -55.52 9.04 15.86
CA ASN A 196 -55.61 7.85 15.02
C ASN A 196 -56.31 7.98 13.67
N SER A 197 -55.52 7.92 12.61
CA SER A 197 -55.30 6.69 11.83
C SER A 197 -54.63 7.03 10.50
N VAL A 198 -54.13 5.97 9.86
CA VAL A 198 -53.65 5.87 8.48
C VAL A 198 -52.14 5.99 8.36
N GLU A 199 -51.56 4.80 8.21
CA GLU A 199 -50.30 4.50 7.55
C GLU A 199 -50.04 5.48 6.40
N ASP A 200 -48.96 6.26 6.49
CA ASP A 200 -48.51 7.08 5.37
C ASP A 200 -47.12 6.61 4.95
N GLU A 201 -47.11 5.54 4.15
CA GLU A 201 -45.97 5.11 3.32
C GLU A 201 -45.83 5.98 2.06
N THR A 202 -46.06 7.28 2.14
CA THR A 202 -45.83 8.19 1.00
C THR A 202 -45.03 9.41 1.42
N GLY A 203 -43.73 9.45 1.06
CA GLY A 203 -42.90 10.61 1.38
C GLY A 203 -41.40 10.50 1.10
N THR A 204 -40.94 9.58 0.25
CA THR A 204 -39.51 9.48 -0.12
C THR A 204 -39.18 10.00 -1.51
N GLU A 205 -40.17 10.48 -2.28
CA GLU A 205 -39.98 10.80 -3.70
C GLU A 205 -39.14 12.06 -3.99
N ASP A 206 -38.94 12.97 -3.03
CA ASP A 206 -38.37 14.30 -3.34
C ASP A 206 -36.90 14.54 -2.92
N VAL A 207 -36.26 13.57 -2.27
CA VAL A 207 -34.95 13.82 -1.62
C VAL A 207 -33.75 13.48 -2.51
N MET A 208 -33.93 12.58 -3.49
CA MET A 208 -32.86 12.07 -4.36
C MET A 208 -33.31 12.04 -5.82
N GLN A 209 -32.47 12.54 -6.73
CA GLN A 209 -32.72 12.51 -8.17
C GLN A 209 -31.63 11.74 -8.90
N PHE A 210 -32.03 10.92 -9.87
CA PHE A 210 -31.14 10.02 -10.59
C PHE A 210 -30.98 10.47 -12.04
N PHE A 211 -29.74 10.56 -12.50
CA PHE A 211 -29.41 10.99 -13.86
C PHE A 211 -28.45 10.03 -14.53
N LEU A 212 -28.72 9.68 -15.78
CA LEU A 212 -27.75 9.01 -16.64
C LEU A 212 -26.64 10.00 -17.00
N THR A 213 -25.41 9.52 -16.87
CA THR A 213 -24.22 10.30 -17.20
C THR A 213 -23.40 9.59 -18.26
N ASN A 214 -22.92 10.34 -19.25
CA ASN A 214 -21.95 9.86 -20.21
C ASN A 214 -20.58 10.44 -19.83
N GLU A 215 -19.56 9.59 -19.68
CA GLU A 215 -18.20 10.02 -19.33
C GLU A 215 -17.60 11.01 -20.36
N ARG A 216 -18.13 11.04 -21.59
CA ARG A 216 -17.66 11.92 -22.66
C ARG A 216 -18.26 13.32 -22.66
N ILE A 217 -19.44 13.54 -22.03
CA ILE A 217 -20.16 14.82 -22.04
C ILE A 217 -20.87 15.04 -20.68
N PRO A 218 -20.23 15.73 -19.72
CA PRO A 218 -20.76 15.89 -18.35
C PRO A 218 -22.07 16.70 -18.25
N ASP A 219 -22.34 17.55 -19.24
CA ASP A 219 -23.44 18.52 -19.22
C ASP A 219 -24.75 17.98 -19.80
N GLN A 220 -24.71 16.84 -20.52
CA GLN A 220 -25.92 16.21 -21.07
C GLN A 220 -26.38 15.09 -20.13
N ARG A 221 -27.07 15.48 -19.06
CA ARG A 221 -27.65 14.56 -18.07
C ARG A 221 -29.11 14.27 -18.43
N MET A 222 -29.46 13.00 -18.52
CA MET A 222 -30.85 12.57 -18.74
C MET A 222 -31.43 12.10 -17.42
N LYS A 223 -32.53 12.72 -16.97
CA LYS A 223 -33.24 12.28 -15.76
C LYS A 223 -33.78 10.87 -15.98
N ILE A 224 -33.58 10.00 -15.00
CA ILE A 224 -34.13 8.65 -15.01
C ILE A 224 -35.58 8.71 -14.54
N GLU A 225 -36.50 8.26 -15.38
CA GLU A 225 -37.91 8.07 -15.04
C GLU A 225 -38.14 6.63 -14.57
N MET A 226 -38.95 6.45 -13.51
CA MET A 226 -39.06 5.16 -12.81
C MET A 226 -39.62 4.03 -13.68
N ASP A 227 -40.58 4.35 -14.55
CA ASP A 227 -41.28 3.36 -15.38
C ASP A 227 -40.64 3.14 -16.76
N LEU A 228 -39.56 3.86 -17.07
CA LEU A 228 -38.91 3.78 -18.38
C LEU A 228 -37.80 2.72 -18.38
N SER A 229 -37.81 1.86 -19.40
CA SER A 229 -36.73 0.91 -19.66
C SER A 229 -35.48 1.62 -20.20
N ILE A 230 -34.31 1.22 -19.73
CA ILE A 230 -33.01 1.81 -20.09
C ILE A 230 -32.16 0.76 -20.80
N THR A 231 -31.64 1.10 -21.99
CA THR A 231 -30.71 0.23 -22.72
C THR A 231 -29.27 0.57 -22.35
N VAL A 232 -28.49 -0.43 -21.93
CA VAL A 232 -27.05 -0.28 -21.63
C VAL A 232 -26.27 -0.49 -22.93
N ASN A 233 -25.96 0.61 -23.63
CA ASN A 233 -25.21 0.59 -24.90
C ASN A 233 -23.70 0.79 -24.73
N ASP A 234 -23.15 0.53 -23.54
CA ASP A 234 -21.73 0.70 -23.24
C ASP A 234 -20.93 -0.56 -23.62
N PRO A 235 -19.77 -0.42 -24.32
CA PRO A 235 -18.96 -1.57 -24.73
C PRO A 235 -18.38 -2.37 -23.56
N HIS A 236 -18.23 -1.76 -22.39
CA HIS A 236 -17.83 -2.44 -21.15
C HIS A 236 -19.02 -2.86 -20.29
N LYS A 237 -20.26 -2.68 -20.79
CA LYS A 237 -21.53 -2.99 -20.11
C LYS A 237 -21.67 -2.25 -18.76
N ARG A 238 -21.19 -1.01 -18.68
CA ARG A 238 -21.24 -0.20 -17.45
C ARG A 238 -22.20 0.98 -17.61
N LEU A 239 -23.19 1.06 -16.72
CA LEU A 239 -24.14 2.17 -16.65
C LEU A 239 -23.71 3.15 -15.55
N HIS A 240 -23.41 4.40 -15.92
CA HIS A 240 -23.02 5.43 -14.95
C HIS A 240 -24.21 6.30 -14.55
N VAL A 241 -24.54 6.29 -13.26
CA VAL A 241 -25.68 7.03 -12.69
C VAL A 241 -25.17 8.06 -11.68
N ALA A 242 -25.50 9.32 -11.90
CA ALA A 242 -25.32 10.37 -10.90
C ALA A 242 -26.55 10.40 -9.98
N VAL A 243 -26.30 10.37 -8.68
CA VAL A 243 -27.34 10.52 -7.64
C VAL A 243 -27.17 11.89 -7.03
N CYS A 244 -28.10 12.78 -7.33
CA CYS A 244 -28.14 14.14 -6.84
C CYS A 244 -28.94 14.19 -5.54
N TRP A 245 -28.30 14.67 -4.49
CA TRP A 245 -28.87 14.76 -3.15
C TRP A 245 -29.35 16.19 -2.87
N GLU A 246 -30.53 16.30 -2.24
CA GLU A 246 -30.90 17.49 -1.47
C GLU A 246 -30.30 17.43 -0.06
N ASP A 247 -30.04 18.59 0.55
CA ASP A 247 -29.37 18.68 1.86
C ASP A 247 -30.14 17.89 2.95
N SER A 248 -31.47 17.91 2.91
CA SER A 248 -32.38 17.16 3.79
C SER A 248 -32.19 15.63 3.74
N GLY A 249 -31.63 15.12 2.63
CA GLY A 249 -31.38 13.69 2.43
C GLY A 249 -30.06 13.21 2.99
N LEU A 250 -29.09 14.10 3.13
CA LEU A 250 -27.76 13.73 3.59
C LEU A 250 -27.76 13.35 5.07
N ASP A 251 -28.61 13.98 5.88
CA ASP A 251 -28.70 13.74 7.33
C ASP A 251 -29.17 12.31 7.68
N GLN A 252 -29.78 11.62 6.73
CA GLN A 252 -30.26 10.25 6.91
C GLN A 252 -29.15 9.19 6.74
N TYR A 253 -27.96 9.60 6.27
CA TYR A 253 -26.88 8.68 5.92
C TYR A 253 -25.52 9.14 6.45
N ASN A 254 -24.73 8.20 6.98
CA ASN A 254 -23.35 8.43 7.36
C ASN A 254 -22.39 8.08 6.21
N PHE A 255 -21.82 9.11 5.58
CA PHE A 255 -20.88 8.96 4.46
C PHE A 255 -19.40 8.87 4.88
N SER A 256 -19.07 8.86 6.18
CA SER A 256 -17.66 8.90 6.63
C SER A 256 -16.81 7.80 5.99
N SER A 257 -17.33 6.57 5.99
CA SER A 257 -16.65 5.39 5.43
C SER A 257 -16.52 5.43 3.90
N LEU A 258 -17.33 6.24 3.21
CA LEU A 258 -17.22 6.45 1.77
C LEU A 258 -16.20 7.52 1.42
N ASN A 259 -15.98 8.49 2.30
CA ASN A 259 -15.08 9.62 2.06
C ASN A 259 -13.61 9.30 2.38
N SER A 260 -13.35 8.35 3.29
CA SER A 260 -12.00 8.01 3.75
C SER A 260 -11.59 6.59 3.36
N LEU A 261 -11.13 6.40 2.11
CA LEU A 261 -10.46 5.16 1.72
C LEU A 261 -8.98 5.17 2.18
N PRO A 262 -8.48 4.05 2.73
CA PRO A 262 -7.06 3.89 3.01
C PRO A 262 -6.25 3.88 1.70
N GLU A 263 -5.01 4.35 1.79
CA GLU A 263 -4.01 4.17 0.74
C GLU A 263 -3.63 2.69 0.64
N VAL A 264 -3.31 2.23 -0.57
CA VAL A 264 -2.82 0.87 -0.84
C VAL A 264 -1.72 0.48 0.13
N TYR A 265 -0.79 1.40 0.38
CA TYR A 265 0.21 1.25 1.41
C TYR A 265 0.57 2.60 2.01
N LYS A 266 0.09 2.85 3.23
CA LYS A 266 0.56 4.00 4.02
C LYS A 266 1.82 3.60 4.77
N ALA A 267 2.96 4.17 4.39
CA ALA A 267 4.19 4.04 5.16
C ALA A 267 3.99 4.73 6.52
N VAL A 268 3.64 3.95 7.55
CA VAL A 268 3.54 4.46 8.91
C VAL A 268 4.95 4.83 9.36
N LEU A 269 5.23 6.13 9.45
CA LEU A 269 6.54 6.70 9.80
C LEU A 269 7.07 6.26 11.18
N PHE A 270 6.26 5.58 12.00
CA PHE A 270 6.61 5.23 13.39
C PHE A 270 6.18 3.83 13.87
N SER A 271 5.61 2.97 13.03
CA SER A 271 5.47 1.56 13.43
C SER A 271 6.78 0.84 13.09
N ARG A 272 7.53 0.44 14.12
CA ARG A 272 8.68 -0.47 13.96
C ARG A 272 8.19 -1.70 13.19
N ARG A 273 8.53 -1.78 11.89
CA ARG A 273 8.40 -3.02 11.13
C ARG A 273 9.11 -4.12 11.94
N PRO A 274 8.61 -5.37 11.95
CA PRO A 274 9.52 -6.50 12.14
C PRO A 274 10.63 -6.30 11.13
N GLN A 275 11.85 -6.08 11.61
CA GLN A 275 12.96 -5.78 10.73
C GLN A 275 13.18 -7.03 9.88
N ASP A 276 12.99 -6.94 8.57
CA ASP A 276 13.29 -8.07 7.68
C ASP A 276 14.73 -8.48 7.96
N THR A 277 14.96 -9.74 8.35
CA THR A 277 16.29 -10.25 8.69
C THR A 277 16.71 -11.31 7.68
N CYS A 278 17.96 -11.31 7.23
CA CYS A 278 18.54 -12.40 6.46
C CYS A 278 19.99 -12.65 6.87
N SER A 279 20.53 -13.83 6.57
CA SER A 279 21.95 -14.11 6.78
C SER A 279 22.78 -13.70 5.57
N LEU A 280 24.06 -13.40 5.79
CA LEU A 280 25.04 -13.19 4.72
C LEU A 280 25.15 -14.42 3.80
N TYR A 281 25.02 -15.62 4.37
CA TYR A 281 24.95 -16.86 3.62
C TYR A 281 23.75 -16.89 2.67
N ALA A 282 22.57 -16.44 3.10
CA ALA A 282 21.41 -16.34 2.20
C ALA A 282 21.67 -15.36 1.02
N CYS A 283 22.39 -14.27 1.26
CA CYS A 283 22.81 -13.35 0.20
C CYS A 283 23.83 -14.00 -0.77
N LEU A 284 24.75 -14.83 -0.26
CA LEU A 284 25.71 -15.59 -1.07
C LEU A 284 25.00 -16.66 -1.93
N GLU A 285 24.06 -17.41 -1.36
CA GLU A 285 23.24 -18.37 -2.10
C GLU A 285 22.44 -17.67 -3.21
N ALA A 286 21.84 -16.52 -2.90
CA ALA A 286 21.13 -15.73 -3.90
C ALA A 286 22.04 -15.22 -5.03
N PHE A 287 23.31 -14.94 -4.74
CA PHE A 287 24.29 -14.47 -5.72
C PHE A 287 24.75 -15.56 -6.70
N ILE A 288 24.90 -16.80 -6.24
CA ILE A 288 25.37 -17.93 -7.07
C ILE A 288 24.24 -18.74 -7.70
N LYS A 289 22.98 -18.46 -7.30
CA LYS A 289 21.81 -19.14 -7.82
C LYS A 289 21.70 -18.94 -9.34
N GLU A 290 21.41 -20.03 -10.04
CA GLU A 290 21.11 -20.00 -11.46
C GLU A 290 19.80 -19.24 -11.72
N GLU A 291 19.83 -18.29 -12.65
CA GLU A 291 18.69 -17.46 -13.02
C GLU A 291 18.51 -17.43 -14.55
N PRO A 292 17.27 -17.46 -15.07
CA PRO A 292 17.02 -17.26 -16.48
C PRO A 292 17.27 -15.79 -16.86
N LEU A 293 17.90 -15.56 -18.01
CA LEU A 293 18.02 -14.22 -18.57
C LEU A 293 16.65 -13.68 -18.98
N GLY A 294 16.39 -12.41 -18.66
CA GLY A 294 15.15 -11.73 -19.00
C GLY A 294 15.00 -11.48 -20.50
N PRO A 295 13.79 -11.11 -20.97
CA PRO A 295 13.52 -10.84 -22.38
C PRO A 295 14.43 -9.76 -22.99
N GLU A 296 14.80 -8.76 -22.20
CA GLU A 296 15.65 -7.63 -22.62
C GLU A 296 17.15 -7.96 -22.62
N ASP A 297 17.55 -9.04 -21.94
CA ASP A 297 18.97 -9.43 -21.73
C ASP A 297 19.26 -10.85 -22.25
N MET A 298 18.49 -11.33 -23.23
CA MET A 298 18.64 -12.69 -23.78
C MET A 298 20.04 -12.93 -24.33
N TRP A 299 20.53 -14.17 -24.22
CA TRP A 299 21.85 -14.53 -24.71
C TRP A 299 21.84 -14.71 -26.23
N TYR A 300 22.75 -14.03 -26.91
CA TYR A 300 22.96 -14.26 -28.34
C TYR A 300 23.73 -15.56 -28.55
N CYS A 301 23.04 -16.58 -29.05
CA CYS A 301 23.63 -17.90 -29.28
C CYS A 301 24.46 -17.88 -30.57
N PRO A 302 25.79 -18.14 -30.53
CA PRO A 302 26.64 -18.12 -31.72
C PRO A 302 26.33 -19.27 -32.69
N GLY A 303 25.75 -20.38 -32.21
CA GLY A 303 25.34 -21.51 -33.04
C GLY A 303 24.03 -21.26 -33.77
N CYS A 304 23.02 -20.73 -33.07
CA CYS A 304 21.70 -20.42 -33.65
C CYS A 304 21.67 -19.10 -34.42
N LYS A 305 22.62 -18.19 -34.13
CA LYS A 305 22.68 -16.82 -34.67
C LYS A 305 21.44 -15.97 -34.33
N GLU A 306 20.89 -16.17 -33.13
CA GLU A 306 19.74 -15.42 -32.63
C GLU A 306 19.75 -15.33 -31.09
N HIS A 307 18.92 -14.45 -30.53
CA HIS A 307 18.76 -14.31 -29.09
C HIS A 307 17.91 -15.46 -28.53
N ARG A 308 18.44 -16.16 -27.53
CA ARG A 308 17.79 -17.29 -26.87
C ARG A 308 17.72 -17.02 -25.37
N GLN A 309 16.61 -17.44 -24.77
CA GLN A 309 16.45 -17.45 -23.32
C GLN A 309 17.36 -18.54 -22.73
N ALA A 310 18.49 -18.11 -22.16
CA ALA A 310 19.48 -18.98 -21.52
C ALA A 310 19.47 -18.76 -20.00
N SER A 311 19.99 -19.74 -19.27
CA SER A 311 20.26 -19.60 -17.84
C SER A 311 21.66 -19.05 -17.61
N LYS A 312 21.80 -18.18 -16.62
CA LYS A 312 23.06 -17.62 -16.14
C LYS A 312 23.30 -18.10 -14.71
N LYS A 313 24.51 -18.56 -14.43
CA LYS A 313 24.97 -18.95 -13.09
C LYS A 313 26.34 -18.34 -12.83
N LEU A 314 26.57 -17.92 -11.60
CA LEU A 314 27.87 -17.41 -11.14
C LEU A 314 28.44 -18.41 -10.13
N ASP A 315 29.75 -18.65 -10.18
CA ASP A 315 30.46 -19.52 -9.26
C ASP A 315 31.72 -18.81 -8.75
N LEU A 316 32.14 -19.07 -7.50
CA LEU A 316 33.39 -18.54 -6.96
C LEU A 316 34.53 -19.51 -7.27
N TRP A 317 35.62 -18.98 -7.85
CA TRP A 317 36.76 -19.78 -8.27
C TRP A 317 37.98 -19.64 -7.35
N ARG A 318 38.33 -18.41 -6.95
CA ARG A 318 39.47 -18.10 -6.09
C ARG A 318 39.10 -16.98 -5.13
N LEU A 319 39.56 -17.06 -3.88
CA LEU A 319 39.33 -16.02 -2.86
C LEU A 319 40.63 -15.27 -2.52
N PRO A 320 40.57 -13.94 -2.33
CA PRO A 320 41.72 -13.08 -2.04
C PRO A 320 42.08 -13.09 -0.54
N GLU A 321 43.23 -12.51 -0.15
CA GLU A 321 43.50 -12.23 1.28
C GLU A 321 42.49 -11.23 1.87
N ILE A 322 42.19 -10.16 1.13
CA ILE A 322 41.20 -9.15 1.52
C ILE A 322 39.95 -9.31 0.65
N LEU A 323 38.85 -9.69 1.28
CA LEU A 323 37.55 -9.85 0.67
C LEU A 323 36.66 -8.65 1.03
N ILE A 324 36.14 -7.97 0.02
CA ILE A 324 35.21 -6.86 0.18
C ILE A 324 33.83 -7.34 -0.25
N ILE A 325 32.86 -7.23 0.64
CA ILE A 325 31.46 -7.60 0.39
C ILE A 325 30.59 -6.36 0.49
N HIS A 326 30.05 -5.94 -0.64
CA HIS A 326 29.02 -4.91 -0.73
C HIS A 326 27.63 -5.54 -0.65
N LEU A 327 26.81 -5.06 0.29
CA LEU A 327 25.40 -5.42 0.41
C LEU A 327 24.60 -4.49 -0.50
N LYS A 328 24.02 -5.02 -1.59
CA LYS A 328 23.29 -4.25 -2.61
C LYS A 328 21.94 -3.74 -2.09
N ARG A 329 21.99 -2.76 -1.18
CA ARG A 329 20.83 -2.19 -0.49
C ARG A 329 20.05 -1.21 -1.36
N PHE A 330 20.68 -0.59 -2.34
CA PHE A 330 20.01 0.39 -3.20
C PHE A 330 19.36 -0.30 -4.40
N SER A 331 18.04 -0.15 -4.49
CA SER A 331 17.26 -0.59 -5.63
C SER A 331 16.75 0.61 -6.41
N TYR A 332 16.94 0.53 -7.73
CA TYR A 332 16.49 1.53 -8.69
C TYR A 332 15.41 0.89 -9.56
N SER A 333 14.17 1.39 -9.46
CA SER A 333 13.15 1.18 -10.47
C SER A 333 12.98 2.47 -11.29
N ARG A 334 12.27 2.40 -12.42
CA ARG A 334 11.96 3.59 -13.25
C ARG A 334 11.25 4.71 -12.47
N TYR A 335 10.61 4.39 -11.35
CA TYR A 335 9.76 5.33 -10.60
C TYR A 335 10.10 5.45 -9.12
N THR A 336 10.86 4.50 -8.55
CA THR A 336 11.18 4.47 -7.13
C THR A 336 12.67 4.20 -6.92
N LYS A 337 13.29 5.01 -6.08
CA LYS A 337 14.61 4.74 -5.53
C LYS A 337 14.40 4.35 -4.07
N ASN A 338 14.78 3.14 -3.68
CA ASN A 338 14.63 2.70 -2.29
C ASN A 338 15.92 2.09 -1.75
N LYS A 339 16.15 2.28 -0.44
CA LYS A 339 17.21 1.61 0.32
C LYS A 339 16.59 0.49 1.14
N LEU A 340 17.16 -0.70 1.04
CA LEU A 340 16.77 -1.86 1.84
C LEU A 340 17.37 -1.73 3.25
N GLU A 341 16.50 -1.60 4.24
CA GLU A 341 16.82 -1.55 5.68
C GLU A 341 16.81 -2.94 6.36
N THR A 342 16.87 -4.00 5.55
CA THR A 342 16.94 -5.40 6.01
C THR A 342 18.18 -5.60 6.89
N PHE A 343 18.00 -6.19 8.06
CA PHE A 343 19.10 -6.59 8.92
C PHE A 343 19.81 -7.79 8.31
N VAL A 344 21.12 -7.67 8.08
CA VAL A 344 21.92 -8.77 7.55
C VAL A 344 22.78 -9.31 8.68
N ASP A 345 22.56 -10.54 9.08
CA ASP A 345 23.42 -11.24 10.04
C ASP A 345 24.66 -11.79 9.32
N PHE A 346 25.84 -11.33 9.72
CA PHE A 346 27.12 -11.73 9.12
C PHE A 346 28.10 -12.22 10.21
N PRO A 347 28.94 -13.25 9.94
CA PRO A 347 29.93 -13.73 10.91
C PRO A 347 31.04 -12.70 11.15
N ILE A 348 31.46 -12.49 12.39
CA ILE A 348 32.55 -11.54 12.70
C ILE A 348 33.91 -12.25 12.68
N HIS A 349 34.00 -13.47 13.22
CA HIS A 349 35.29 -14.15 13.42
C HIS A 349 35.55 -15.29 12.44
N ASP A 350 34.50 -15.87 11.85
CA ASP A 350 34.55 -17.19 11.23
C ASP A 350 33.68 -17.30 9.96
N LEU A 351 33.78 -16.32 9.07
CA LEU A 351 33.13 -16.43 7.76
C LEU A 351 33.79 -17.56 6.95
N ASP A 352 33.10 -18.70 6.85
CA ASP A 352 33.54 -19.87 6.08
C ASP A 352 32.95 -19.85 4.66
N LEU A 353 33.83 -19.71 3.67
CA LEU A 353 33.45 -19.72 2.26
C LEU A 353 33.76 -21.05 1.54
N SER A 354 34.21 -22.08 2.26
CA SER A 354 34.63 -23.37 1.68
C SER A 354 33.55 -24.04 0.84
N LYS A 355 32.27 -23.83 1.18
CA LYS A 355 31.11 -24.40 0.46
C LYS A 355 30.87 -23.77 -0.91
N TYR A 356 31.41 -22.58 -1.15
CA TYR A 356 31.10 -21.77 -2.32
C TYR A 356 32.17 -21.82 -3.42
N ILE A 357 33.28 -22.49 -3.18
CA ILE A 357 34.41 -22.58 -4.11
C ILE A 357 34.33 -23.89 -4.89
N GLY A 358 34.25 -23.80 -6.22
CA GLY A 358 34.11 -24.97 -7.10
C GLY A 358 35.34 -25.89 -7.12
N HIS A 359 36.53 -25.37 -6.79
CA HIS A 359 37.77 -26.13 -6.77
C HIS A 359 38.38 -26.14 -5.36
N ARG A 360 38.26 -27.27 -4.65
CA ARG A 360 38.87 -27.49 -3.34
C ARG A 360 40.37 -27.74 -3.51
N CYS A 361 41.16 -26.68 -3.65
CA CYS A 361 42.59 -26.79 -3.42
C CYS A 361 42.76 -26.92 -1.90
N GLN A 362 43.12 -28.11 -1.41
CA GLN A 362 43.03 -28.51 0.00
C GLN A 362 43.96 -27.72 0.95
N ASP A 363 44.82 -26.84 0.43
CA ASP A 363 45.94 -26.25 1.17
C ASP A 363 45.76 -24.78 1.57
N VAL A 364 44.59 -24.16 1.33
CA VAL A 364 44.38 -22.74 1.66
C VAL A 364 43.12 -22.55 2.51
N PRO A 365 43.22 -21.99 3.74
CA PRO A 365 42.05 -21.73 4.56
C PRO A 365 41.11 -20.74 3.86
N HIS A 366 39.81 -21.03 3.91
CA HIS A 366 38.75 -20.19 3.32
C HIS A 366 37.94 -19.45 4.40
N ASN A 367 38.54 -19.31 5.58
CA ASN A 367 37.96 -18.64 6.73
C ASN A 367 38.43 -17.19 6.78
N TYR A 368 37.50 -16.30 7.09
CA TYR A 368 37.76 -14.87 7.16
C TYR A 368 37.26 -14.28 8.47
N ARG A 369 38.01 -13.29 8.98
CA ARG A 369 37.59 -12.42 10.07
C ARG A 369 37.23 -11.04 9.54
N LEU A 370 36.14 -10.48 10.02
CA LEU A 370 35.74 -9.10 9.76
C LEU A 370 36.73 -8.17 10.48
N TYR A 371 37.22 -7.15 9.79
CA TYR A 371 38.08 -6.13 10.41
C TYR A 371 37.56 -4.72 10.20
N ALA A 372 36.62 -4.50 9.26
CA ALA A 372 35.94 -3.22 9.14
C ALA A 372 34.53 -3.35 8.54
N THR A 373 33.66 -2.41 8.89
CA THR A 373 32.38 -2.15 8.20
C THR A 373 32.31 -0.70 7.78
N SER A 374 31.81 -0.45 6.58
CA SER A 374 31.32 0.88 6.19
C SER A 374 29.81 0.88 6.40
N ASN A 375 29.33 1.83 7.18
CA ASN A 375 27.93 1.99 7.54
C ASN A 375 27.32 3.16 6.76
N HIS A 376 26.06 3.05 6.37
CA HIS A 376 25.32 4.12 5.71
C HIS A 376 23.97 4.38 6.39
N TYR A 377 23.80 5.62 6.85
CA TYR A 377 22.56 6.15 7.41
C TYR A 377 21.89 7.07 6.41
N GLY A 378 20.55 7.13 6.43
CA GLY A 378 19.78 7.94 5.48
C GLY A 378 19.39 7.20 4.20
N SER A 379 18.95 7.96 3.20
CA SER A 379 18.26 7.48 2.00
C SER A 379 19.05 7.78 0.72
N LEU A 380 18.47 7.51 -0.46
CA LEU A 380 19.09 7.89 -1.74
C LEU A 380 19.15 9.40 -1.98
N GLY A 381 18.34 10.20 -1.29
CA GLY A 381 18.36 11.67 -1.41
C GLY A 381 19.47 12.33 -0.59
N GLY A 382 20.13 11.58 0.28
CA GLY A 382 21.15 12.07 1.20
C GLY A 382 21.35 11.10 2.35
N GLY A 383 22.59 10.98 2.80
CA GLY A 383 22.97 10.06 3.86
C GLY A 383 24.32 10.40 4.47
N HIS A 384 24.66 9.67 5.52
CA HIS A 384 25.89 9.83 6.29
C HIS A 384 26.62 8.49 6.37
N TYR A 385 27.94 8.52 6.15
CA TYR A 385 28.77 7.32 6.21
C TYR A 385 29.64 7.35 7.45
N THR A 386 29.66 6.24 8.19
CA THR A 386 30.62 6.01 9.28
C THR A 386 31.33 4.68 9.05
N ALA A 387 32.35 4.39 9.85
CA ALA A 387 33.05 3.12 9.77
C ALA A 387 33.31 2.51 11.14
N TYR A 388 33.06 1.21 11.27
CA TYR A 388 33.56 0.45 12.41
C TYR A 388 34.82 -0.28 12.00
N VAL A 389 35.90 -0.16 12.76
CA VAL A 389 37.20 -0.79 12.44
C VAL A 389 37.77 -1.48 13.67
N TYR A 390 38.25 -2.71 13.49
CA TYR A 390 38.98 -3.43 14.51
C TYR A 390 40.44 -2.98 14.53
N HIS A 391 40.88 -2.48 15.68
CA HIS A 391 42.26 -2.05 15.88
C HIS A 391 43.08 -3.19 16.48
N GLU A 392 43.95 -3.81 15.69
CA GLU A 392 44.79 -4.95 16.10
C GLU A 392 45.63 -4.65 17.36
N GLY A 393 46.34 -3.52 17.39
CA GLY A 393 47.21 -3.17 18.52
C GLY A 393 46.51 -2.93 19.86
N LYS A 394 45.24 -2.51 19.84
CA LYS A 394 44.41 -2.27 21.03
C LYS A 394 43.42 -3.42 21.29
N LYS A 395 43.40 -4.42 20.40
CA LYS A 395 42.48 -5.57 20.40
C LYS A 395 41.03 -5.18 20.67
N GLY A 396 40.51 -4.20 19.92
CA GLY A 396 39.16 -3.68 20.13
C GLY A 396 38.59 -2.93 18.93
N TRP A 397 37.28 -2.77 18.92
CA TRP A 397 36.54 -2.08 17.87
C TRP A 397 36.38 -0.59 18.17
N TYR A 398 36.42 0.22 17.11
CA TYR A 398 36.25 1.66 17.17
C TYR A 398 35.27 2.12 16.10
N ASP A 399 34.40 3.07 16.46
CA ASP A 399 33.58 3.84 15.53
C ASP A 399 34.32 5.09 15.10
N PHE A 400 34.36 5.30 13.79
CA PHE A 400 34.94 6.45 13.11
C PHE A 400 33.80 7.21 12.43
N ASP A 401 33.36 8.28 13.08
CA ASP A 401 32.33 9.21 12.62
C ASP A 401 32.94 10.60 12.42
N ASP A 402 33.48 10.83 11.22
CA ASP A 402 34.24 12.01 10.83
C ASP A 402 35.35 12.37 11.82
N ARG A 403 35.11 13.37 12.68
CA ARG A 403 36.05 13.87 13.68
C ARG A 403 35.97 13.12 15.01
N HIS A 404 34.95 12.30 15.20
CA HIS A 404 34.73 11.55 16.44
C HIS A 404 35.21 10.12 16.25
N VAL A 405 36.11 9.70 17.14
CA VAL A 405 36.59 8.33 17.19
C VAL A 405 36.38 7.81 18.61
N GLY A 406 35.65 6.72 18.74
CA GLY A 406 35.29 6.16 20.05
C GLY A 406 35.31 4.64 20.06
N PRO A 407 35.63 4.00 21.19
CA PRO A 407 35.55 2.54 21.31
C PRO A 407 34.08 2.08 21.26
N ILE A 408 33.83 0.92 20.63
CA ILE A 408 32.52 0.27 20.58
C ILE A 408 32.62 -1.21 20.95
N THR A 409 31.51 -1.80 21.35
CA THR A 409 31.42 -3.24 21.64
C THR A 409 31.12 -4.04 20.37
N GLU A 410 31.52 -5.30 20.37
CA GLU A 410 31.28 -6.21 19.24
C GLU A 410 29.79 -6.38 18.91
N ASP A 411 28.93 -6.40 19.95
CA ASP A 411 27.47 -6.50 19.81
C ASP A 411 26.86 -5.33 19.00
N SER A 412 27.57 -4.20 18.93
CA SER A 412 27.10 -2.99 18.24
C SER A 412 27.46 -2.97 16.75
N ILE A 413 28.27 -3.93 16.26
CA ILE A 413 28.77 -3.93 14.88
C ILE A 413 27.67 -4.31 13.91
N LYS A 414 26.86 -5.32 14.25
CA LYS A 414 25.80 -5.83 13.38
C LYS A 414 24.60 -4.90 13.44
N THR A 415 24.44 -4.11 12.39
CA THR A 415 23.31 -3.19 12.25
C THR A 415 22.80 -3.18 10.81
N SER A 416 21.57 -2.70 10.61
CA SER A 416 21.03 -2.50 9.25
C SER A 416 21.69 -1.36 8.48
N ALA A 417 22.51 -0.55 9.16
CA ALA A 417 23.35 0.46 8.52
C ALA A 417 24.56 -0.16 7.80
N ALA A 418 25.00 -1.37 8.18
CA ALA A 418 26.13 -2.03 7.54
C ALA A 418 25.92 -2.14 6.02
N TYR A 419 26.83 -1.55 5.24
CA TYR A 419 26.71 -1.40 3.79
C TYR A 419 27.82 -2.12 3.03
N VAL A 420 29.07 -1.96 3.48
CA VAL A 420 30.23 -2.71 2.96
C VAL A 420 30.94 -3.40 4.11
N LEU A 421 31.25 -4.68 3.96
CA LEU A 421 31.96 -5.50 4.93
C LEU A 421 33.36 -5.79 4.40
N PHE A 422 34.36 -5.64 5.25
CA PHE A 422 35.76 -5.90 4.94
C PHE A 422 36.27 -7.07 5.77
N TYR A 423 36.62 -8.13 5.06
CA TYR A 423 37.08 -9.39 5.62
C TYR A 423 38.54 -9.63 5.27
N ARG A 424 39.30 -10.15 6.24
CA ARG A 424 40.68 -10.60 6.07
C ARG A 424 40.75 -12.10 6.29
N ARG A 425 41.42 -12.80 5.39
CA ARG A 425 41.63 -14.25 5.51
C ARG A 425 42.42 -14.57 6.77
N ILE A 426 41.96 -15.54 7.53
CA ILE A 426 42.68 -16.04 8.70
C ILE A 426 43.81 -16.92 8.17
N GLN A 427 45.05 -16.53 8.49
CA GLN A 427 46.21 -17.39 8.29
C GLN A 427 46.44 -18.13 9.61
N GLU A 428 46.73 -19.43 9.57
CA GLU A 428 47.30 -20.11 10.75
C GLU A 428 48.67 -19.50 11.02
N ASP A 429 48.88 -19.03 12.25
CA ASP A 429 49.98 -18.13 12.64
C ASP A 429 51.36 -18.54 12.10
N SER A 430 51.95 -17.67 11.27
CA SER A 430 53.38 -17.38 11.34
C SER A 430 53.56 -16.18 12.27
N LEU A 431 54.01 -16.47 13.51
CA LEU A 431 54.56 -15.56 14.53
C LEU A 431 54.55 -14.06 14.18
N ASP A 432 53.72 -13.30 14.89
CA ASP A 432 53.63 -11.84 14.88
C ASP A 432 55.01 -11.17 14.92
N THR A 433 55.53 -10.75 13.75
CA THR A 433 56.52 -9.67 13.70
C THR A 433 55.75 -8.36 13.73
N VAL A 434 55.70 -7.74 14.92
CA VAL A 434 55.35 -6.33 15.07
C VAL A 434 56.41 -5.52 14.32
N THR A 435 56.10 -5.08 13.11
CA THR A 435 56.84 -4.00 12.46
C THR A 435 56.27 -2.69 12.97
N ASP A 436 57.03 -2.00 13.83
CA ASP A 436 56.81 -0.59 14.12
C ASP A 436 56.80 0.19 12.80
N ILE A 437 55.67 0.83 12.47
CA ILE A 437 55.45 1.56 11.21
C ILE A 437 56.15 2.94 11.23
N ASP A 438 56.83 3.30 12.31
CA ASP A 438 57.48 4.61 12.44
C ASP A 438 58.78 4.76 11.61
N SER A 439 59.22 3.72 10.88
CA SER A 439 60.40 3.79 10.00
C SER A 439 60.12 4.15 8.54
N ASP A 440 58.85 4.17 8.11
CA ASP A 440 58.48 4.30 6.69
C ASP A 440 57.94 5.69 6.30
N ILE A 441 58.00 6.67 7.21
CA ILE A 441 57.73 8.07 6.87
C ILE A 441 59.08 8.73 6.55
N PRO A 442 59.45 8.92 5.26
CA PRO A 442 60.60 9.75 4.94
C PRO A 442 60.32 11.17 5.46
N THR A 443 61.11 11.60 6.44
CA THR A 443 61.11 12.96 7.02
C THR A 443 61.37 14.02 5.98
#